data_AF-A0A5C5Q5B1-F1
#
_entry.id   AF-A0A5C5Q5B1-F1
#
_cell.length_a   1.000
_cell.length_b   1.000
_cell.length_c   1.000
_cell.angle_alpha   90.00
_cell.angle_beta   90.00
_cell.angle_gamma   90.00
#
_symmetry.space_group_name_H-M   'P 1'
#
loop_
_entity.id
_entity.type
_entity.pdbx_description
1 polymer ?
#
loop_
_entity_poly.entity_id
_entity_poly.type
_entity_poly.pdbx_seq_one_letter_code
_entity_poly.pdbx_strand_id
1 'polypeptide(L)' 'MKILIRALAKSPGHKWQVRLNKDAFTFRTEAEAREFAETLQARIQAPHRFPISQQRSAAG' A
#
# COMPACT_ATOMS: atom_id res chain seq x y z
N MET A 1 -4.22 -8.18 -4.33
CA MET A 1 -4.31 -6.70 -4.47
C MET A 1 -3.45 -6.25 -5.65
N LYS A 2 -3.84 -5.20 -6.38
CA LYS A 2 -3.09 -4.70 -7.55
C LYS A 2 -2.39 -3.37 -7.21
N ILE A 3 -1.07 -3.35 -7.37
CA ILE A 3 -0.23 -2.15 -7.25
C ILE A 3 0.08 -1.63 -8.64
N LEU A 4 -0.02 -0.32 -8.85
CA LEU A 4 0.31 0.35 -10.12
C LEU A 4 1.21 1.55 -9.85
N ILE A 5 2.35 1.64 -10.54
CA ILE A 5 3.22 2.83 -10.53
C ILE A 5 2.98 3.59 -11.83
N ARG A 6 2.78 4.91 -11.76
CA ARG A 6 2.62 5.78 -12.93
C ARG A 6 3.27 7.14 -12.76
N ALA A 7 3.81 7.67 -13.86
CA ALA A 7 4.26 9.05 -13.92
C ALA A 7 3.06 10.01 -14.03
N LEU A 8 3.13 11.14 -13.33
CA LEU A 8 2.19 12.25 -13.36
C LEU A 8 2.79 13.36 -14.23
N ALA A 9 2.45 13.35 -15.52
CA ALA A 9 3.05 14.21 -16.53
C ALA A 9 2.80 15.73 -16.34
N LYS A 10 1.94 16.15 -15.39
CA LYS A 10 1.44 17.54 -15.29
C LYS A 10 1.64 18.21 -13.92
N SER A 11 2.29 17.57 -12.96
CA SER A 11 2.36 18.08 -11.58
C SER A 11 3.73 18.67 -11.25
N PRO A 12 3.83 19.96 -10.86
CA PRO A 12 5.05 20.50 -10.29
C PRO A 12 5.29 19.84 -8.92
N GLY A 13 6.43 19.17 -8.76
CA GLY A 13 6.89 18.58 -7.50
C GLY A 13 6.63 17.08 -7.34
N HIS A 14 5.43 16.57 -7.65
CA HIS A 14 5.09 15.14 -7.49
C HIS A 14 4.85 14.46 -8.83
N LYS A 15 5.92 13.84 -9.37
CA LYS A 15 5.92 13.26 -10.71
C LYS A 15 5.53 11.80 -10.75
N TRP A 16 5.34 11.14 -9.60
CA TRP A 16 5.09 9.71 -9.54
C TRP A 16 3.95 9.37 -8.60
N GLN A 17 3.20 8.33 -8.94
CA GLN A 17 2.10 7.84 -8.12
C GLN A 17 2.07 6.33 -8.05
N VAL A 18 1.96 5.80 -6.84
CA VAL A 18 1.64 4.40 -6.56
C VAL A 18 0.15 4.31 -6.24
N ARG A 19 -0.57 3.41 -6.91
CA ARG A 19 -1.98 3.12 -6.60
C ARG A 19 -2.14 1.71 -6.05
N LEU A 20 -2.96 1.59 -5.01
CA LEU A 20 -3.40 0.33 -4.43
C LEU A 20 -4.93 0.34 -4.41
N ASN A 21 -5.57 -0.42 -5.30
CA ASN A 21 -7.02 -0.38 -5.48
C ASN A 21 -7.54 1.06 -5.70
N LYS A 22 -8.18 1.66 -4.68
CA LYS A 22 -8.73 3.04 -4.70
C LYS A 22 -7.77 4.06 -4.09
N ASP A 23 -6.76 3.61 -3.36
CA ASP A 23 -5.79 4.47 -2.68
C ASP A 23 -4.69 4.90 -3.64
N ALA A 24 -4.21 6.13 -3.46
CA ALA A 24 -3.17 6.72 -4.29
C ALA A 24 -2.16 7.50 -3.44
N PHE A 25 -0.88 7.23 -3.67
CA PHE A 25 0.25 7.82 -2.94
C PHE A 25 1.19 8.49 -3.94
N THR A 26 1.60 9.73 -3.69
CA THR A 26 2.41 10.51 -4.63
C THR A 26 3.84 10.72 -4.15
N PHE A 27 4.79 10.63 -5.07
CA PHE A 27 6.23 10.69 -4.81
C PHE A 27 6.89 11.70 -5.76
N ARG A 28 8.06 12.21 -5.34
CA ARG A 28 8.83 13.16 -6.15
C ARG A 28 9.61 12.43 -7.23
N THR A 29 10.19 11.27 -6.89
CA THR A 29 11.01 10.44 -7.79
C THR A 29 10.40 9.06 -8.04
N GLU A 30 10.86 8.39 -9.11
CA GLU A 30 10.46 7.01 -9.42
C GLU A 30 11.00 6.03 -8.38
N ALA A 31 12.23 6.25 -7.92
CA ALA A 31 12.91 5.41 -6.94
C ALA A 31 12.11 5.31 -5.64
N GLU A 32 11.68 6.45 -5.09
CA GLU A 32 10.83 6.49 -3.89
C GLU A 32 9.50 5.75 -4.10
N ALA A 33 8.87 5.93 -5.27
CA ALA A 33 7.63 5.23 -5.60
C ALA A 33 7.83 3.70 -5.69
N ARG A 34 8.99 3.26 -6.19
CA ARG A 34 9.34 1.86 -6.34
C ARG A 34 9.63 1.19 -5.00
N GLU A 35 10.48 1.80 -4.16
CA GLU A 35 10.77 1.30 -2.81
C GLU A 35 9.49 1.16 -1.97
N PHE A 36 8.60 2.16 -2.06
CA PHE A 36 7.30 2.09 -1.39
C PHE A 36 6.44 0.94 -1.94
N ALA A 37 6.38 0.76 -3.25
CA ALA A 37 5.61 -0.31 -3.88
C ALA A 37 6.14 -1.70 -3.52
N GLU A 38 7.46 -1.89 -3.44
CA GLU A 38 8.10 -3.14 -3.02
C GLU A 38 7.78 -3.46 -1.56
N THR A 39 7.91 -2.46 -0.68
CA THR A 39 7.54 -2.60 0.74
C THR A 39 6.06 -2.98 0.89
N LEU A 40 5.19 -2.32 0.13
CA LEU A 40 3.76 -2.58 0.15
C LEU A 40 3.43 -3.98 -0.36
N GLN A 41 4.07 -4.41 -1.45
CA GLN A 41 3.90 -5.76 -1.99
C GLN A 41 4.34 -6.84 -1.00
N ALA A 42 5.52 -6.67 -0.39
CA ALA A 42 6.04 -7.60 0.61
C ALA A 42 5.10 -7.72 1.81
N ARG A 43 4.54 -6.59 2.27
CA ARG A 43 3.53 -6.60 3.35
C ARG A 43 2.28 -7.36 2.94
N ILE A 44 1.72 -7.10 1.76
CA ILE A 44 0.51 -7.78 1.28
C ILE A 44 0.71 -9.30 1.13
N GLN A 45 1.91 -9.72 0.74
CA GLN A 45 2.25 -11.14 0.59
C GLN A 45 2.65 -11.80 1.91
N ALA A 46 2.95 -11.02 2.94
CA ALA A 46 3.37 -11.57 4.22
C ALA A 46 2.25 -12.44 4.81
N PRO A 47 2.58 -13.57 5.44
CA PRO A 47 1.60 -14.38 6.15
C PRO A 47 1.12 -13.62 7.39
N HIS A 48 0.05 -12.84 7.23
CA HIS A 48 -0.58 -12.14 8.34
C HIS A 48 -1.30 -13.16 9.23
N ARG A 49 -0.78 -13.40 10.43
CA ARG A 49 -1.51 -14.14 11.47
C ARG A 49 -2.70 -13.29 11.89
N PHE A 50 -3.91 -13.74 11.54
CA PHE A 50 -5.12 -13.19 12.14
C PHE A 50 -5.07 -13.47 13.65
N PRO A 51 -5.39 -12.48 14.52
CA PRO A 51 -5.61 -12.77 15.92
C PRO A 51 -6.74 -13.79 16.01
N ILE A 52 -6.46 -14.95 16.61
CA ILE A 52 -7.47 -15.94 16.93
C ILE A 52 -8.40 -15.24 17.92
N SER A 53 -9.61 -14.89 17.49
CA SER A 53 -10.62 -14.31 18.36
C SER A 53 -10.79 -15.24 19.57
N GLN A 54 -10.19 -14.90 20.70
CA GLN A 54 -10.56 -15.49 21.98
C GLN A 54 -12.00 -15.07 22.19
N GLN A 55 -12.90 -16.00 21.91
CA GLN A 55 -14.31 -15.96 22.24
C GLN A 55 -14.44 -15.54 23.71
N ARG A 56 -14.60 -14.23 23.97
CA ARG A 56 -15.15 -13.77 25.23
C ARG A 56 -16.63 -14.08 25.13
N SER A 57 -16.98 -15.25 25.66
CA SER A 57 -18.35 -15.65 25.95
C SER A 57 -19.09 -14.45 26.54
N ALA A 58 -20.18 -14.07 25.90
CA ALA A 58 -21.19 -13.26 26.54
C ALA A 58 -21.73 -14.06 27.73
N ALA A 59 -21.56 -13.53 28.93
CA ALA A 59 -22.32 -13.92 30.12
C ALA A 59 -22.79 -12.61 30.76
N GLY A 60 -24.07 -12.31 30.55
CA GLY A 60 -24.87 -11.31 31.23
C GLY A 60 -26.25 -11.89 31.39
#